data_AF-A0A202BRR6-F1
#
_entry.id   AF-A0A202BRR6-F1
#
_cell.length_a   1.000
_cell.length_b   1.000
_cell.length_c   1.000
_cell.angle_alpha   90.00
_cell.angle_beta   90.00
_cell.angle_gamma   90.00
#
_symmetry.space_group_name_H-M   'P 1'
#
loop_
_entity.id
_entity.type
_entity.pdbx_description
1 polymer ?
#
loop_
_entity_poly.entity_id
_entity_poly.type
_entity_poly.pdbx_seq_one_letter_code
_entity_poly.pdbx_strand_id
1 'polypeptide(L)'
;MDASKMKIIELKNIIEKELNYNFISELSVDEYRKFIYNFFKILSSYKEQGIKKEDIEDFINKLYTSESSHFKGNIIGEDMFSFITEEIVNFCPSPFFWNISLEEYMQKWEKIYFPSLSQ
;
A
#
# COMPACT_ATOMS: atom_id res chain seq x y z
N MET A 1 -8.65 0.00 26.94
CA MET A 1 -8.68 0.20 25.48
C MET A 1 -8.42 -1.16 24.84
N ASP A 2 -9.28 -1.60 23.93
CA ASP A 2 -9.19 -2.91 23.27
C ASP A 2 -7.86 -3.05 22.51
N ALA A 3 -7.16 -4.17 22.68
CA ALA A 3 -5.87 -4.43 22.02
C ALA A 3 -5.99 -4.35 20.49
N SER A 4 -7.15 -4.72 19.93
CA SER A 4 -7.42 -4.62 18.49
C SER A 4 -7.48 -3.17 18.02
N LYS A 5 -8.08 -2.27 18.83
CA LYS A 5 -8.13 -0.83 18.52
C LYS A 5 -6.75 -0.18 18.56
N MET A 6 -5.89 -0.59 19.50
CA MET A 6 -4.50 -0.09 19.54
C MET A 6 -3.74 -0.44 18.26
N LYS A 7 -3.85 -1.68 17.79
CA LYS A 7 -3.19 -2.14 16.56
C LYS A 7 -3.68 -1.39 15.32
N ILE A 8 -4.99 -1.11 15.23
CA ILE A 8 -5.56 -0.31 14.13
C ILE A 8 -4.94 1.10 14.13
N ILE A 9 -4.84 1.74 15.30
CA ILE A 9 -4.25 3.08 15.42
C ILE A 9 -2.76 3.06 15.05
N GLU A 10 -2.01 2.08 15.55
CA GLU A 10 -0.59 1.92 15.24
C GLU A 10 -0.37 1.74 13.73
N LEU A 11 -1.15 0.86 13.09
CA LEU A 11 -1.08 0.65 11.65
C LEU A 11 -1.40 1.93 10.88
N LYS A 12 -2.44 2.68 11.28
CA LYS A 12 -2.79 3.97 10.64
C LYS A 12 -1.62 4.96 10.71
N ASN A 13 -0.96 5.07 11.86
CA ASN A 13 0.21 5.95 12.02
C ASN A 13 1.37 5.52 11.13
N ILE A 14 1.62 4.21 10.98
CA ILE A 14 2.64 3.69 10.06
C ILE A 14 2.28 4.04 8.62
N ILE A 15 1.05 3.77 8.21
CA ILE A 15 0.57 4.06 6.86
C ILE A 15 0.70 5.55 6.54
N GLU A 16 0.27 6.44 7.46
CA GLU A 16 0.39 7.90 7.30
C GLU A 16 1.83 8.35 7.06
N LYS A 17 2.76 7.75 7.80
CA LYS A 17 4.18 8.09 7.73
C LYS A 17 4.84 7.57 6.45
N GLU A 18 4.52 6.33 6.07
CA GLU A 18 5.19 5.64 4.94
C GLU A 18 4.56 6.02 3.59
N LEU A 19 3.25 6.18 3.52
CA LEU A 19 2.53 6.56 2.29
C LEU A 19 2.46 8.08 2.14
N ASN A 20 3.62 8.69 1.90
CA ASN A 20 3.75 10.11 1.58
C ASN A 20 4.06 10.29 0.09
N TYR A 21 3.26 11.09 -0.62
CA TYR A 21 3.41 11.29 -2.07
C TYR A 21 4.76 11.94 -2.42
N ASN A 22 5.20 12.96 -1.68
CA ASN A 22 6.45 13.65 -2.00
C ASN A 22 7.64 12.68 -1.91
N PHE A 23 7.65 11.80 -0.91
CA PHE A 23 8.66 10.74 -0.81
C PHE A 23 8.54 9.71 -1.95
N ILE A 24 7.34 9.14 -2.16
CA ILE A 24 7.13 8.06 -3.13
C ILE A 24 7.43 8.52 -4.56
N SER A 25 7.07 9.75 -4.91
CA SER A 25 7.26 10.30 -6.26
C SER A 25 8.71 10.56 -6.65
N GLU A 26 9.63 10.53 -5.68
CA GLU A 26 11.07 10.69 -5.88
C GLU A 26 11.82 9.35 -5.96
N LEU A 27 11.16 8.23 -5.69
CA LEU A 27 11.79 6.91 -5.72
C LEU A 27 12.12 6.48 -7.15
N SER A 28 13.31 5.91 -7.33
CA SER A 28 13.60 5.12 -8.54
C SER A 28 12.77 3.83 -8.57
N VAL A 29 12.69 3.20 -9.73
CA VAL A 29 11.97 1.93 -9.93
C VAL A 29 12.42 0.84 -8.95
N ASP A 30 13.73 0.71 -8.72
CA ASP A 30 14.29 -0.29 -7.79
C ASP A 30 14.01 0.05 -6.32
N GLU A 31 14.05 1.33 -5.97
CA GLU A 31 13.71 1.79 -4.60
C GLU A 31 12.23 1.61 -4.33
N TYR A 32 11.38 1.93 -5.30
CA TYR A 32 9.94 1.73 -5.21
C TYR A 32 9.59 0.25 -5.06
N ARG A 33 10.20 -0.65 -5.83
CA ARG A 33 10.01 -2.10 -5.66
C ARG A 33 10.35 -2.57 -4.25
N LYS A 34 11.48 -2.11 -3.70
CA LYS A 34 11.88 -2.43 -2.31
C LYS A 34 10.90 -1.86 -1.29
N PHE A 35 10.44 -0.62 -1.52
CA PHE A 35 9.46 0.05 -0.69
C PHE A 35 8.15 -0.75 -0.63
N ILE A 36 7.60 -1.15 -1.78
CA ILE A 36 6.38 -1.97 -1.87
C ILE A 36 6.52 -3.25 -1.06
N TYR A 37 7.60 -3.99 -1.27
CA TYR A 37 7.83 -5.25 -0.57
C TYR A 37 7.86 -5.05 0.96
N ASN A 38 8.57 -4.03 1.43
CA ASN A 38 8.66 -3.72 2.86
C ASN A 38 7.31 -3.27 3.44
N PHE A 39 6.59 -2.42 2.70
CA PHE A 39 5.29 -1.91 3.12
C PHE A 39 4.25 -3.05 3.25
N PHE A 40 4.12 -3.90 2.23
CA PHE A 40 3.19 -5.03 2.27
C PHE A 40 3.61 -6.11 3.28
N LYS A 41 4.91 -6.25 3.59
CA LYS A 41 5.38 -7.09 4.69
C LYS A 41 4.87 -6.60 6.04
N ILE A 42 4.92 -5.29 6.29
CA ILE A 42 4.35 -4.69 7.50
C ILE A 42 2.84 -4.92 7.52
N LEU A 43 2.14 -4.60 6.42
CA LEU A 43 0.69 -4.77 6.33
C LEU A 43 0.26 -6.23 6.54
N SER A 44 1.02 -7.20 6.02
CA SER A 44 0.76 -8.64 6.22
C SER A 44 0.87 -9.05 7.69
N SER A 45 1.85 -8.51 8.42
CA SER A 45 1.97 -8.76 9.87
C SER A 45 0.73 -8.29 10.64
N TYR A 46 0.15 -7.15 10.28
CA TYR A 46 -1.10 -6.67 10.90
C TYR A 46 -2.32 -7.49 10.46
N LYS A 47 -2.37 -7.90 9.19
CA LYS A 47 -3.39 -8.82 8.67
C LYS A 47 -3.40 -10.15 9.44
N GLU A 48 -2.23 -10.75 9.67
CA GLU A 48 -2.07 -11.98 10.46
C GLU A 48 -2.51 -11.82 11.92
N GLN A 49 -2.47 -10.58 12.44
CA GLN A 49 -2.98 -10.23 13.76
C GLN A 49 -4.49 -9.96 13.79
N GLY A 50 -5.19 -10.18 12.68
CA GLY A 50 -6.65 -10.08 12.58
C GLY A 50 -7.17 -8.72 12.10
N ILE A 51 -6.29 -7.80 11.70
CA ILE A 51 -6.72 -6.55 11.05
C ILE A 51 -7.31 -6.88 9.68
N LYS A 52 -8.40 -6.21 9.34
CA LYS A 52 -9.10 -6.36 8.06
C LYS A 52 -9.03 -5.08 7.25
N LYS A 53 -9.35 -5.19 5.95
CA LYS A 53 -9.46 -4.05 5.04
C LYS A 53 -10.37 -2.97 5.62
N GLU A 54 -11.54 -3.37 6.12
CA GLU A 54 -12.58 -2.45 6.60
C GLU A 54 -12.11 -1.61 7.80
N ASP A 55 -11.10 -2.06 8.56
CA ASP A 55 -10.56 -1.32 9.70
C ASP A 55 -9.78 -0.06 9.29
N ILE A 56 -9.22 -0.05 8.07
CA ILE A 56 -8.35 1.00 7.54
C ILE A 56 -8.84 1.64 6.23
N GLU A 57 -9.91 1.12 5.62
CA GLU A 57 -10.40 1.55 4.30
C GLU A 57 -10.70 3.06 4.23
N ASP A 58 -11.52 3.56 5.16
CA ASP A 58 -11.83 4.99 5.25
C ASP A 58 -10.59 5.85 5.49
N PHE A 59 -9.59 5.31 6.19
CA PHE A 59 -8.35 6.03 6.47
C PHE A 59 -7.50 6.16 5.20
N ILE A 60 -7.33 5.07 4.44
CA ILE A 60 -6.61 5.09 3.16
C ILE A 60 -7.28 6.03 2.16
N ASN A 61 -8.61 6.01 2.04
CA ASN A 61 -9.33 6.90 1.13
C ASN A 61 -9.11 8.39 1.48
N LYS A 62 -9.10 8.72 2.78
CA LYS A 62 -8.78 10.08 3.25
C LYS A 62 -7.33 10.45 3.00
N LEU A 63 -6.41 9.52 3.23
CA LEU A 63 -4.98 9.73 2.99
C LEU A 63 -4.73 10.00 1.50
N TYR A 64 -5.28 9.18 0.60
CA TYR A 64 -5.21 9.41 -0.84
C TYR A 64 -5.72 10.81 -1.21
N THR A 65 -6.89 11.19 -0.70
CA THR A 65 -7.45 12.52 -0.95
C THR A 65 -6.51 13.63 -0.47
N SER A 66 -5.93 13.50 0.72
CA SER A 66 -4.98 14.47 1.28
C SER A 66 -3.72 14.57 0.42
N GLU A 67 -3.06 13.45 0.15
CA GLU A 67 -1.80 13.40 -0.59
C GLU A 67 -1.98 13.81 -2.07
N SER A 68 -3.14 13.55 -2.67
CA SER A 68 -3.45 13.97 -4.05
C SER A 68 -3.43 15.50 -4.22
N SER A 69 -3.58 16.27 -3.13
CA SER A 69 -3.42 17.73 -3.18
C SER A 69 -1.98 18.18 -3.49
N HIS A 70 -1.00 17.27 -3.34
CA HIS A 70 0.40 17.51 -3.66
C HIS A 70 0.76 17.13 -5.10
N PHE A 71 -0.17 16.59 -5.88
CA PHE A 71 0.03 16.23 -7.28
C PHE A 71 0.36 17.48 -8.11
N LYS A 72 1.39 17.38 -8.94
CA LYS A 72 1.98 18.52 -9.68
C LYS A 72 2.23 18.20 -11.16
N GLY A 73 1.62 17.14 -11.68
CA GLY A 73 1.79 16.67 -13.05
C GLY A 73 2.98 15.71 -13.24
N ASN A 74 3.53 15.16 -12.15
CA ASN A 74 4.50 14.07 -12.24
C ASN A 74 3.71 12.76 -12.41
N ILE A 75 3.28 12.48 -13.64
CA ILE A 75 2.38 11.34 -13.95
C ILE A 75 2.91 10.03 -13.36
N ILE A 76 4.21 9.76 -13.49
CA ILE A 76 4.81 8.51 -12.98
C ILE A 76 4.71 8.44 -11.45
N GLY A 77 5.05 9.52 -10.75
CA GLY A 77 4.96 9.56 -9.28
C GLY A 77 3.52 9.49 -8.77
N GLU A 78 2.59 10.13 -9.48
CA GLU A 78 1.15 10.10 -9.18
C GLU A 78 0.59 8.68 -9.36
N ASP A 79 0.96 8.01 -10.45
CA ASP A 79 0.61 6.61 -10.70
C ASP A 79 1.18 5.69 -9.61
N MET A 80 2.46 5.85 -9.26
CA MET A 80 3.12 5.06 -8.21
C MET A 80 2.41 5.19 -6.86
N PHE A 81 2.00 6.39 -6.46
CA PHE A 81 1.27 6.60 -5.21
C PHE A 81 -0.15 6.05 -5.27
N SER A 82 -0.90 6.41 -6.31
CA SER A 82 -2.30 6.01 -6.50
C SER A 82 -2.43 4.50 -6.49
N PHE A 83 -1.52 3.85 -7.21
CA PHE A 83 -1.45 2.40 -7.30
C PHE A 83 -1.37 1.70 -5.93
N ILE A 84 -0.50 2.17 -5.02
CA ILE A 84 -0.37 1.56 -3.68
C ILE A 84 -1.68 1.67 -2.90
N THR A 85 -2.27 2.86 -2.91
CA THR A 85 -3.51 3.09 -2.16
C THR A 85 -4.66 2.26 -2.72
N GLU A 86 -4.75 2.12 -4.04
CA GLU A 86 -5.73 1.26 -4.70
C GLU A 86 -5.53 -0.22 -4.36
N GLU A 87 -4.31 -0.72 -4.34
CA GLU A 87 -4.02 -2.11 -3.96
C GLU A 87 -4.43 -2.46 -2.53
N ILE A 88 -4.51 -1.46 -1.64
CA ILE A 88 -4.94 -1.68 -0.26
C ILE A 88 -6.48 -1.76 -0.18
N VAL A 89 -7.21 -0.91 -0.91
CA VAL A 89 -8.67 -0.76 -0.71
C VAL A 89 -9.55 -1.00 -1.94
N ASN A 90 -9.09 -0.69 -3.16
CA ASN A 90 -9.95 -0.43 -4.31
C ASN A 90 -9.58 -1.13 -5.62
N PHE A 91 -8.48 -1.89 -5.73
CA PHE A 91 -8.21 -2.57 -7.00
C PHE A 91 -9.20 -3.75 -7.21
N CYS A 92 -9.91 -3.68 -8.33
CA CYS A 92 -11.10 -4.47 -8.66
C CYS A 92 -10.80 -5.98 -8.79
N PRO A 93 -11.72 -6.89 -8.42
CA PRO A 93 -12.99 -6.70 -7.70
C PRO A 93 -12.85 -6.80 -6.17
N SER A 94 -11.66 -7.08 -5.67
CA SER A 94 -11.26 -7.05 -4.25
C SER A 94 -9.74 -6.96 -4.22
N PRO A 95 -9.14 -6.05 -3.45
CA PRO A 95 -7.69 -6.03 -3.26
C PRO A 95 -7.23 -7.41 -2.80
N PHE A 96 -6.64 -8.17 -3.72
CA PHE A 96 -6.40 -9.61 -3.52
C PHE A 96 -5.39 -9.86 -2.42
N PHE A 97 -4.58 -8.84 -2.06
CA PHE A 97 -3.73 -8.82 -0.88
C PHE A 97 -4.43 -9.37 0.37
N TRP A 98 -5.67 -8.97 0.65
CA TRP A 98 -6.37 -9.40 1.87
C TRP A 98 -6.80 -10.86 1.85
N ASN A 99 -6.83 -11.49 0.67
CA ASN A 99 -7.33 -12.85 0.48
C ASN A 99 -6.22 -13.90 0.29
N ILE A 100 -4.97 -13.49 0.07
CA ILE A 100 -3.85 -14.40 -0.22
C ILE A 100 -2.64 -14.16 0.70
N SER A 101 -1.63 -15.01 0.65
CA SER A 101 -0.39 -14.81 1.42
C SER A 101 0.44 -13.66 0.85
N LEU A 102 1.34 -13.08 1.67
CA LEU A 102 2.28 -12.07 1.18
C LEU A 102 3.13 -12.58 0.00
N GLU A 103 3.58 -13.84 0.06
CA GLU A 103 4.37 -14.45 -1.00
C GLU A 103 3.59 -14.51 -2.32
N GLU A 104 2.36 -15.03 -2.28
CA GLU A 104 1.52 -15.11 -3.48
C GLU A 104 1.16 -13.71 -4.00
N TYR A 105 0.95 -12.75 -3.10
CA TYR A 105 0.71 -11.35 -3.45
C TYR A 105 1.90 -10.75 -4.20
N MET A 106 3.11 -10.85 -3.63
CA MET A 106 4.31 -10.29 -4.24
C MET A 106 4.64 -10.95 -5.57
N GLN A 107 4.44 -12.27 -5.72
CA GLN A 107 4.62 -12.95 -7.01
C GLN A 107 3.67 -12.42 -8.09
N LYS A 108 2.39 -12.24 -7.78
CA LYS A 108 1.42 -11.66 -8.71
C LYS A 108 1.75 -10.22 -9.04
N TRP A 109 2.10 -9.44 -8.02
CA TRP A 109 2.46 -8.04 -8.16
C TRP A 109 3.68 -7.85 -9.08
N GLU A 110 4.77 -8.58 -8.81
CA GLU A 110 5.98 -8.50 -9.64
C GLU A 110 5.71 -8.89 -11.09
N LYS A 111 4.89 -9.93 -11.32
CA LYS A 111 4.54 -10.35 -12.67
C LYS A 111 3.75 -9.30 -13.45
N ILE A 112 2.87 -8.55 -12.77
CA ILE A 112 2.04 -7.52 -13.41
C ILE A 112 2.86 -6.25 -13.68
N TYR A 113 3.66 -5.81 -12.71
CA TYR A 113 4.30 -4.49 -12.72
C TYR A 113 5.77 -4.49 -13.13
N PHE A 114 6.45 -5.64 -13.03
CA PHE A 114 7.86 -5.81 -13.39
C PHE A 114 8.05 -7.02 -14.32
N PRO A 115 7.28 -7.13 -15.41
CA PRO A 115 7.27 -8.34 -16.26
C PRO A 115 8.64 -8.65 -16.90
N SER A 116 9.52 -7.65 -17.05
CA SER A 116 10.88 -7.82 -17.58
C SER A 116 11.88 -8.38 -16.56
N LEU A 117 11.56 -8.38 -15.26
CA LEU A 117 12.39 -8.93 -14.18
C LEU A 117 11.97 -10.35 -13.77
N SER A 118 10.86 -10.86 -14.29
CA SER A 118 10.29 -12.17 -13.98
C SER A 118 10.70 -13.29 -14.96
N GLN A 119 11.68 -13.03 -15.83
CA GLN A 119 12.28 -14.00 -16.75
C GLN A 119 13.59 -14.57 -16.17
#